data_AF-A0A0W1GK04-F1
#
_entry.id   AF-A0A0W1GK04-F1
#
_cell.length_a   1.000
_cell.length_b   1.000
_cell.length_c   1.000
_cell.angle_alpha   90.00
_cell.angle_beta   90.00
_cell.angle_gamma   90.00
#
_symmetry.space_group_name_H-M   'P 1'
#
loop_
_entity.id
_entity.type
_entity.pdbx_description
1 polymer ?
#
loop_
_entity_poly.entity_id
_entity_poly.type
_entity_poly.pdbx_seq_one_letter_code
_entity_poly.pdbx_strand_id
1 'polypeptide(L)'
;MSATLIAGAAYAQPAQASAMMLAQANDRCMTTYAVRMTKTDAADDAIFAAATEGCKELKTQLFSAIDKEYPVEQASGLKSQLDAAAKPNFMTLLQKMRTDRVQRGGN
;
A
#
# COMPACT_ATOMS: atom_id res chain seq x y z
N MET A 1 -25.24 16.42 47.74
CA MET A 1 -24.80 17.52 46.84
C MET A 1 -23.30 17.63 47.02
N SER A 2 -22.40 17.46 46.07
CA SER A 2 -22.50 17.23 44.63
C SER A 2 -21.21 16.53 44.21
N ALA A 3 -21.31 15.55 43.32
CA ALA A 3 -20.16 14.89 42.71
C ALA A 3 -19.62 15.81 41.60
N THR A 4 -18.41 16.33 41.77
CA THR A 4 -17.69 17.03 40.70
C THR A 4 -16.99 15.99 39.84
N LEU A 5 -17.66 15.53 38.78
CA LEU A 5 -17.06 14.75 37.71
C LEU A 5 -16.15 15.68 36.90
N ILE A 6 -14.84 15.56 37.09
CA ILE A 6 -13.84 16.21 36.25
C ILE A 6 -13.91 15.51 34.90
N ALA A 7 -14.56 16.16 33.93
CA ALA A 7 -14.55 15.78 32.54
C ALA A 7 -13.13 15.95 32.00
N GLY A 8 -12.34 14.87 32.05
CA GLY A 8 -11.12 14.75 31.29
C GLY A 8 -11.47 14.70 29.80
N ALA A 9 -11.34 15.83 29.12
CA ALA A 9 -11.29 15.87 27.67
C ALA A 9 -10.05 15.10 27.21
N ALA A 10 -10.21 13.80 26.97
CA ALA A 10 -9.26 13.01 26.22
C ALA A 10 -9.29 13.54 24.79
N TYR A 11 -8.38 14.44 24.45
CA TYR A 11 -8.08 14.77 23.07
C TYR A 11 -7.59 13.47 22.42
N ALA A 12 -8.49 12.76 21.74
CA ALA A 12 -8.12 11.68 20.85
C ALA A 12 -7.34 12.31 19.70
N GLN A 13 -6.03 12.45 19.87
CA GLN A 13 -5.13 12.77 18.78
C GLN A 13 -5.38 11.69 17.72
N PRO A 14 -5.63 12.05 16.44
CA PRO A 14 -5.73 11.04 15.40
C PRO A 14 -4.42 10.26 15.44
N ALA A 15 -4.50 8.98 15.84
CA ALA A 15 -3.36 8.10 15.81
C ALA A 15 -2.87 8.09 14.36
N GLN A 16 -1.67 8.63 14.13
CA GLN A 16 -1.07 8.62 12.81
C GLN A 16 -1.01 7.16 12.36
N ALA A 17 -1.45 6.89 11.13
CA ALA A 17 -1.43 5.54 10.60
C ALA A 17 0.02 5.02 10.61
N SER A 18 0.24 3.87 11.22
CA SER A 18 1.60 3.31 11.31
C SER A 18 2.12 2.94 9.92
N ALA A 19 3.44 2.88 9.78
CA ALA A 19 4.11 2.43 8.55
C ALA A 19 3.59 1.05 8.12
N MET A 20 3.33 0.16 9.07
CA MET A 20 2.72 -1.16 8.81
C MET A 20 1.32 -1.05 8.18
N MET A 21 0.44 -0.18 8.71
CA MET A 21 -0.89 0.01 8.11
C MET A 21 -0.81 0.64 6.73
N LEU A 22 0.08 1.63 6.55
CA LEU A 22 0.28 2.29 5.26
C LEU A 22 0.90 1.35 4.22
N ALA A 23 1.76 0.41 4.62
CA ALA A 23 2.30 -0.62 3.74
C ALA A 23 1.19 -1.54 3.23
N GLN A 24 0.33 -2.03 4.13
CA GLN A 24 -0.83 -2.83 3.75
C GLN A 24 -1.81 -2.08 2.85
N ALA A 25 -2.03 -0.79 3.12
CA ALA A 25 -2.86 0.05 2.28
C ALA A 25 -2.26 0.23 0.89
N ASN A 26 -0.94 0.45 0.78
CA ASN A 26 -0.23 0.54 -0.49
C ASN A 26 -0.35 -0.76 -1.30
N ASP A 27 -0.14 -1.91 -0.65
CA ASP A 27 -0.28 -3.22 -1.30
C ASP A 27 -1.70 -3.46 -1.82
N ARG A 28 -2.72 -3.07 -1.03
CA ARG A 28 -4.12 -3.13 -1.46
C ARG A 28 -4.37 -2.21 -2.66
N CYS A 29 -3.87 -0.99 -2.63
CA CYS A 29 -3.99 -0.04 -3.73
C CYS A 29 -3.41 -0.62 -5.03
N MET A 30 -2.18 -1.12 -4.97
CA MET A 30 -1.50 -1.75 -6.11
C MET A 30 -2.30 -2.97 -6.61
N THR A 31 -2.75 -3.84 -5.71
CA THR A 31 -3.55 -5.01 -6.05
C THR A 31 -4.87 -4.63 -6.73
N THR A 32 -5.56 -3.58 -6.27
CA THR A 32 -6.79 -3.09 -6.90
C THR A 32 -6.54 -2.62 -8.33
N TYR A 33 -5.45 -1.86 -8.57
CA TYR A 33 -5.04 -1.48 -9.92
C TYR A 33 -4.74 -2.71 -10.79
N ALA A 34 -3.99 -3.69 -10.27
CA ALA A 34 -3.72 -4.94 -10.97
C ALA A 34 -5.02 -5.66 -11.38
N VAL A 35 -5.96 -5.87 -10.45
CA VAL A 35 -7.25 -6.53 -10.75
C VAL A 35 -8.05 -5.79 -11.81
N ARG A 36 -8.09 -4.46 -11.73
CA ARG A 36 -8.88 -3.61 -12.63
C ARG A 36 -8.28 -3.57 -14.02
N MET A 37 -6.98 -3.33 -14.11
CA MET A 37 -6.27 -3.11 -15.37
C MET A 37 -5.95 -4.42 -16.10
N THR A 38 -5.83 -5.55 -15.41
CA THR A 38 -5.68 -6.87 -16.06
C THR A 38 -6.88 -7.27 -16.92
N LYS A 39 -8.01 -6.57 -16.81
CA LYS A 39 -9.21 -6.76 -17.66
C LYS A 39 -9.11 -5.99 -18.98
N THR A 40 -8.05 -5.20 -19.15
CA THR A 40 -7.78 -4.39 -20.34
C THR A 40 -6.61 -5.00 -21.11
N ASP A 41 -6.42 -4.55 -22.35
CA ASP A 41 -5.29 -4.97 -23.19
C ASP A 41 -3.99 -4.20 -22.88
N ALA A 42 -3.92 -3.50 -21.74
CA ALA A 42 -2.73 -2.79 -21.32
C ALA A 42 -1.57 -3.77 -21.06
N ALA A 43 -0.38 -3.41 -21.55
CA ALA A 43 0.86 -4.11 -21.25
C ALA A 43 1.20 -4.03 -19.75
N ASP A 44 1.87 -5.06 -19.21
CA ASP A 44 2.14 -5.16 -17.77
C ASP A 44 2.90 -3.96 -17.20
N ASP A 45 3.90 -3.48 -17.93
CA ASP A 45 4.65 -2.28 -17.54
C ASP A 45 3.76 -1.03 -17.49
N ALA A 46 2.77 -0.91 -18.39
CA ALA A 46 1.81 0.19 -18.37
C ALA A 46 0.83 0.06 -17.19
N ILE A 47 0.42 -1.16 -16.84
CA ILE A 47 -0.39 -1.41 -15.64
C ILE A 47 0.38 -1.06 -14.37
N PHE A 48 1.66 -1.42 -14.30
CA PHE A 48 2.51 -1.08 -13.16
C PHE A 48 2.77 0.42 -13.05
N ALA A 49 3.02 1.11 -14.16
CA ALA A 49 3.17 2.56 -14.18
C ALA A 49 1.89 3.27 -13.70
N ALA A 50 0.72 2.83 -14.19
CA ALA A 50 -0.57 3.36 -13.76
C ALA A 50 -0.84 3.09 -12.27
N ALA A 51 -0.52 1.90 -11.77
CA ALA A 51 -0.65 1.57 -10.35
C ALA A 51 0.28 2.42 -9.48
N THR A 52 1.53 2.59 -9.90
CA THR A 52 2.52 3.41 -9.19
C THR A 52 2.08 4.87 -9.10
N GLU A 53 1.60 5.44 -10.20
CA GLU A 53 1.09 6.81 -10.21
C GLU A 53 -0.17 6.93 -9.34
N GLY A 54 -1.10 5.99 -9.48
CA GLY A 54 -2.36 5.97 -8.73
C GLY A 54 -2.20 5.76 -7.22
N CYS A 55 -1.12 5.12 -6.78
CA CYS A 55 -0.82 4.85 -5.37
C CYS A 55 0.29 5.74 -4.80
N LYS A 56 0.79 6.72 -5.57
CA LYS A 56 1.94 7.56 -5.21
C LYS A 56 1.78 8.29 -3.88
N GLU A 57 0.62 8.91 -3.63
CA GLU A 57 0.36 9.64 -2.39
C GLU A 57 0.44 8.71 -1.16
N LEU A 58 -0.07 7.50 -1.29
CA LEU A 58 -0.05 6.50 -0.23
C LEU A 58 1.38 5.99 0.03
N LYS A 59 2.17 5.82 -1.03
CA LYS A 59 3.59 5.49 -0.95
C LYS A 59 4.40 6.62 -0.30
N THR A 60 4.11 7.88 -0.61
CA THR A 60 4.74 9.04 0.05
C THR A 60 4.42 9.05 1.55
N GLN A 61 3.15 8.82 1.92
CA GLN A 61 2.75 8.74 3.33
C GLN A 61 3.46 7.59 4.05
N LEU A 62 3.54 6.41 3.42
CA LEU A 62 4.28 5.27 3.93
C LEU A 62 5.75 5.62 4.18
N PHE A 63 6.42 6.23 3.21
CA PHE A 63 7.83 6.58 3.34
C PHE A 63 8.06 7.63 4.43
N SER A 64 7.13 8.58 4.59
CA SER A 64 7.18 9.53 5.70
C SER A 64 6.94 8.87 7.06
N ALA A 65 6.04 7.88 7.15
CA ALA A 65 5.84 7.12 8.38
C ALA A 65 7.06 6.28 8.73
N ILE A 66 7.70 5.67 7.73
CA ILE A 66 8.96 4.92 7.92
C ILE A 66 10.06 5.83 8.48
N ASP A 67 10.21 7.06 7.97
CA ASP A 67 11.20 8.02 8.51
C ASP A 67 10.93 8.42 9.96
N LYS A 68 9.67 8.37 10.40
CA LYS A 68 9.27 8.76 11.76
C LYS A 68 9.38 7.60 12.73
N GLU A 69 9.12 6.37 12.28
CA GLU A 69 9.03 5.18 13.12
C GLU A 69 10.35 4.43 13.26
N TYR A 70 11.26 4.56 12.29
CA TYR A 70 12.50 3.79 12.24
C TYR A 70 13.75 4.68 12.26
N PRO A 71 14.87 4.21 12.84
CA PRO A 71 16.17 4.88 12.70
C PRO A 71 16.56 5.05 11.24
N VAL A 72 17.27 6.14 10.91
CA VAL A 72 17.60 6.54 9.52
C VAL A 72 18.20 5.39 8.68
N GLU A 73 19.13 4.62 9.24
CA GLU A 73 19.74 3.49 8.52
C GLU A 73 18.73 2.38 8.20
N GLN A 74 17.84 2.06 9.15
CA GLN A 74 16.78 1.07 8.95
C GLN A 74 15.71 1.60 8.00
N ALA A 75 15.32 2.86 8.13
CA ALA A 75 14.35 3.52 7.25
C ALA A 75 14.81 3.51 5.79
N SER A 76 16.08 3.86 5.54
CA SER A 76 16.67 3.81 4.19
C SER A 76 16.68 2.39 3.63
N GLY A 77 17.12 1.40 4.44
CA GLY A 77 17.11 -0.01 4.05
C GLY A 77 15.71 -0.53 3.72
N LEU A 78 14.72 -0.22 4.55
CA LEU A 78 13.32 -0.63 4.36
C LEU A 78 12.72 -0.02 3.09
N LYS A 79 12.91 1.29 2.86
CA LYS A 79 12.41 1.96 1.66
C LYS A 79 13.02 1.38 0.38
N SER A 80 14.33 1.16 0.39
CA SER A 80 15.05 0.54 -0.73
C SER A 80 14.53 -0.87 -1.03
N GLN A 81 14.31 -1.69 0.01
CA GLN A 81 13.73 -3.02 -0.16
C GLN A 81 12.29 -2.98 -0.71
N LEU A 82 11.46 -2.06 -0.22
CA LEU A 82 10.09 -1.87 -0.72
C LEU A 82 10.10 -1.47 -2.20
N ASP A 83 10.98 -0.54 -2.60
CA ASP A 83 11.11 -0.11 -3.99
C ASP A 83 11.63 -1.23 -4.90
N ALA A 84 12.65 -1.95 -4.47
CA ALA A 84 13.23 -3.06 -5.23
C ALA A 84 12.24 -4.23 -5.39
N ALA A 85 11.42 -4.50 -4.37
CA ALA A 85 10.44 -5.58 -4.39
C ALA A 85 9.13 -5.20 -5.10
N ALA A 86 8.81 -3.91 -5.23
CA ALA A 86 7.52 -3.46 -5.76
C ALA A 86 7.22 -3.99 -7.17
N LYS A 87 8.14 -3.78 -8.11
CA LYS A 87 7.95 -4.24 -9.50
C LYS A 87 7.88 -5.77 -9.61
N PRO A 88 8.85 -6.57 -9.12
CA PRO A 88 8.79 -8.02 -9.28
C PRO A 88 7.54 -8.62 -8.62
N ASN A 89 7.17 -8.19 -7.42
CA ASN A 89 5.97 -8.68 -6.74
C ASN A 89 4.69 -8.37 -7.53
N PHE A 90 4.61 -7.15 -8.08
CA PHE A 90 3.48 -6.74 -8.90
C PHE A 90 3.37 -7.55 -10.20
N MET A 91 4.50 -7.83 -10.86
CA MET A 91 4.53 -8.64 -12.07
C MET A 91 4.08 -10.08 -11.80
N THR A 92 4.58 -10.69 -10.72
CA THR A 92 4.14 -12.03 -10.30
C THR A 92 2.64 -12.06 -10.03
N LEU A 93 2.10 -11.02 -9.39
CA LEU A 93 0.67 -10.89 -9.14
C LEU A 93 -0.15 -10.80 -10.45
N LEU A 94 0.27 -9.95 -11.39
CA LEU A 94 -0.39 -9.81 -12.70
C LEU A 94 -0.42 -11.13 -13.47
N GLN A 95 0.71 -11.82 -13.54
CA GLN A 95 0.83 -13.09 -14.23
C GLN A 95 -0.10 -14.13 -13.61
N LYS A 96 -0.14 -14.23 -12.28
CA LYS A 96 -1.06 -15.13 -11.57
C LYS A 96 -2.51 -14.82 -11.91
N MET A 97 -2.93 -13.55 -11.85
CA MET A 97 -4.30 -13.14 -12.18
C MET A 97 -4.70 -13.49 -13.62
N ARG A 98 -3.78 -13.35 -14.58
CA ARG A 98 -4.02 -13.72 -15.98
C ARG A 98 -4.15 -15.23 -16.14
N THR A 99 -3.23 -16.00 -15.56
CA THR A 99 -3.31 -17.47 -15.57
C THR A 99 -4.62 -17.95 -14.96
N ASP A 100 -5.01 -17.42 -13.80
CA ASP A 100 -6.26 -17.78 -13.13
C ASP A 100 -7.49 -17.45 -14.00
N ARG A 101 -7.47 -16.36 -14.77
CA ARG A 101 -8.55 -16.03 -15.71
C ARG A 101 -8.62 -16.99 -16.89
N VAL A 102 -7.48 -17.30 -17.52
CA VAL A 102 -7.43 -18.26 -18.64
C VAL A 102 -7.97 -19.61 -18.19
N GLN A 103 -7.58 -20.08 -17.01
CA GLN A 103 -8.08 -21.34 -16.44
C GLN A 103 -9.59 -21.32 -16.15
N ARG A 104 -10.14 -20.18 -15.72
CA ARG A 104 -11.59 -20.05 -15.46
C ARG A 104 -12.44 -19.84 -16.71
N GLY A 105 -11.89 -19.24 -17.77
CA GLY A 105 -12.58 -19.01 -19.04
C GLY A 105 -12.53 -20.19 -20.01
N GLY A 106 -11.78 -21.25 -19.68
CA GLY A 106 -11.70 -22.49 -20.45
C GLY A 106 -12.64 -23.61 -19.99
N ASN A 107 -13.53 -23.33 -19.03
CA ASN A 107 -14.67 -24.17 -18.64
C ASN A 107 -15.97 -23.59 -19.19
#